data_AF-A0A0F9I000-F1
#
_entry.id   AF-A0A0F9I000-F1
#
_cell.length_a   1.000
_cell.length_b   1.000
_cell.length_c   1.000
_cell.angle_alpha   90.00
_cell.angle_beta   90.00
_cell.angle_gamma   90.00
#
_symmetry.space_group_name_H-M   'P 1'
#
loop_
_entity.id
_entity.type
_entity.pdbx_description
1 polymer ?
#
loop_
_entity_poly.entity_id
_entity_poly.type
_entity_poly.pdbx_seq_one_letter_code
_entity_poly.pdbx_strand_id
1 'polypeptide(L)'
;HDDDHEGMGSRLRGAASGAGSSISGAASATADSARNAGSAVAGTAKGAASSVSQTGKSIADGARNMANDASQRAAAWRDRLAEGTENLTEEARNRVVAARESAVEARRAAASYTRQGRDRAVDIFEEQPLIAGALAVALGAALGAALPRSRMEDEYMGEHSDHLMHEAERIFDEEKAKLGKVAQVAKDEATKIAREAKQNADDAAPVDTAAQAVMDKAKASGKRIADAAVAEAEKQNVGDIKKS
;
A
#
# COMPACT_ATOMS: atom_id res chain seq x y z
N HIS A 1 34.07 61.63 45.19
CA HIS A 1 34.78 60.50 45.79
C HIS A 1 34.89 59.47 44.70
N ASP A 2 36.03 59.58 44.04
CA ASP A 2 36.65 58.59 43.17
C ASP A 2 36.76 57.24 43.89
N ASP A 3 36.71 56.14 43.14
CA ASP A 3 37.84 55.20 43.04
C ASP A 3 37.44 53.97 42.20
N ASP A 4 38.27 53.76 41.18
CA ASP A 4 38.35 52.62 40.30
C ASP A 4 38.83 51.36 41.04
N HIS A 5 38.36 50.18 40.64
CA HIS A 5 39.19 48.98 40.60
C HIS A 5 38.80 48.09 39.42
N GLU A 6 39.69 48.10 38.43
CA GLU A 6 39.80 47.07 37.39
C GLU A 6 40.19 45.70 37.97
N GLY A 7 39.78 44.65 37.24
CA GLY A 7 40.59 43.44 37.07
C GLY A 7 40.30 42.28 38.03
N MET A 8 39.68 41.21 37.50
CA MET A 8 40.41 39.98 37.16
C MET A 8 39.46 38.88 36.70
N GLY A 9 39.82 38.26 35.58
CA GLY A 9 39.11 37.17 34.97
C GLY A 9 39.23 35.85 35.75
N SER A 10 38.32 34.96 35.35
CA SER A 10 38.44 33.50 35.33
C SER A 10 38.94 32.80 36.60
N ARG A 11 38.01 32.11 37.28
CA ARG A 11 38.11 30.69 37.72
C ARG A 11 36.85 30.26 38.47
N LEU A 12 36.65 28.94 38.51
CA LEU A 12 35.55 28.14 39.08
C LEU A 12 34.41 27.94 38.07
N ARG A 13 34.36 26.91 37.20
CA ARG A 13 34.74 25.49 37.29
C ARG A 13 34.30 24.84 38.61
N GLY A 14 33.10 24.26 38.55
CA GLY A 14 32.67 23.16 39.42
C GLY A 14 31.63 23.54 40.47
N ALA A 15 30.35 23.31 40.16
CA ALA A 15 29.31 22.78 41.05
C ALA A 15 27.91 23.07 40.47
N ALA A 16 27.36 22.14 39.69
CA ALA A 16 25.92 21.97 39.53
C ALA A 16 25.67 20.64 38.80
N SER A 17 25.82 19.56 39.54
CA SER A 17 25.27 18.24 39.21
C SER A 17 23.77 18.22 39.50
N GLY A 18 22.98 17.73 38.54
CA GLY A 18 21.69 17.09 38.85
C GLY A 18 20.54 17.47 37.93
N ALA A 19 20.40 16.72 36.83
CA ALA A 19 19.15 16.13 36.30
C ALA A 19 19.13 16.08 34.76
N GLY A 20 19.22 14.87 34.21
CA GLY A 20 18.41 14.48 33.05
C GLY A 20 18.98 14.66 31.65
N SER A 21 20.05 13.95 31.29
CA SER A 21 20.24 13.46 29.90
C SER A 21 21.41 12.47 29.81
N SER A 22 21.12 11.17 29.67
CA SER A 22 22.09 10.15 29.23
C SER A 22 21.35 8.91 28.73
N ILE A 23 20.90 8.94 27.47
CA ILE A 23 20.70 7.74 26.65
C ILE A 23 21.59 7.93 25.42
N SER A 24 22.83 7.45 25.50
CA SER A 24 23.67 7.03 24.38
C SER A 24 24.98 6.50 24.95
N GLY A 25 25.28 5.22 24.72
CA GLY A 25 26.59 4.64 25.03
C GLY A 25 26.57 3.34 25.83
N ALA A 26 26.05 2.25 25.24
CA ALA A 26 26.44 0.88 25.59
C ALA A 26 25.81 -0.13 24.60
N ALA A 27 26.34 -0.25 23.38
CA ALA A 27 26.10 -1.43 22.52
C ALA A 27 27.08 -1.49 21.33
N SER A 28 28.39 -1.47 21.60
CA SER A 28 29.39 -1.80 20.57
C SER A 28 30.69 -2.32 21.21
N ALA A 29 30.56 -3.39 22.00
CA ALA A 29 31.68 -4.26 22.37
C ALA A 29 31.13 -5.58 22.91
N THR A 30 30.75 -6.52 22.02
CA THR A 30 30.61 -7.96 22.33
C THR A 30 30.39 -8.75 21.03
N ALA A 31 31.43 -8.85 20.20
CA ALA A 31 31.44 -9.74 19.03
C ALA A 31 32.15 -11.09 19.31
N ASP A 32 32.78 -11.29 20.48
CA ASP A 32 33.60 -12.49 20.74
C ASP A 32 33.28 -13.23 22.05
N SER A 33 32.02 -13.22 22.52
CA SER A 33 31.59 -14.07 23.67
C SER A 33 30.29 -14.84 23.42
N ALA A 34 29.92 -15.02 22.15
CA ALA A 34 28.67 -15.65 21.74
C ALA A 34 28.71 -17.18 21.56
N ARG A 35 29.60 -17.92 22.23
CA ARG A 35 29.67 -19.39 22.11
C ARG A 35 29.67 -20.21 23.40
N ASN A 36 29.62 -19.60 24.59
CA ASN A 36 29.55 -20.35 25.87
C ASN A 36 28.58 -19.75 26.91
N ALA A 37 27.54 -19.05 26.45
CA ALA A 37 26.48 -18.49 27.31
C ALA A 37 25.08 -19.05 26.95
N GLY A 38 25.01 -20.34 26.65
CA GLY A 38 23.79 -21.07 26.26
C GLY A 38 22.86 -21.48 27.41
N SER A 39 23.09 -21.03 28.65
CA SER A 39 22.34 -21.54 29.81
C SER A 39 21.74 -20.48 30.74
N ALA A 40 21.82 -19.18 30.40
CA ALA A 40 21.39 -18.09 31.29
C ALA A 40 20.12 -17.34 30.86
N VAL A 41 19.49 -17.71 29.74
CA VAL A 41 18.16 -17.19 29.32
C VAL A 41 17.03 -18.20 29.62
N ALA A 42 17.36 -19.39 30.12
CA ALA A 42 16.37 -20.38 30.60
C ALA A 42 15.89 -20.13 32.05
N GLY A 43 16.45 -19.16 32.77
CA GLY A 43 16.23 -18.95 34.21
C GLY A 43 15.03 -18.07 34.58
N THR A 44 14.61 -17.14 33.71
CA THR A 44 13.49 -16.20 33.98
C THR A 44 12.13 -16.67 33.47
N ALA A 45 12.10 -17.75 32.69
CA ALA A 45 10.85 -18.42 32.30
C ALA A 45 10.44 -19.56 33.27
N LYS A 46 11.30 -19.94 34.24
CA LYS A 46 11.06 -21.05 35.19
C LYS A 46 10.72 -20.58 36.61
N GLY A 47 10.30 -19.33 36.78
CA GLY A 47 9.82 -18.77 38.06
C GLY A 47 8.29 -18.86 38.26
N ALA A 48 7.54 -19.17 37.20
CA ALA A 48 6.09 -19.38 37.25
C ALA A 48 5.68 -20.87 37.26
N ALA A 49 6.65 -21.79 37.20
CA ALA A 49 6.41 -23.21 36.88
C ALA A 49 6.30 -24.16 38.09
N SER A 50 6.53 -23.72 39.33
CA SER A 50 6.56 -24.60 40.51
C SER A 50 5.41 -24.45 41.50
N SER A 51 4.46 -23.54 41.28
CA SER A 51 3.25 -23.41 42.13
C SER A 51 1.96 -23.87 41.45
N VAL A 52 2.05 -24.51 40.28
CA VAL A 52 0.89 -24.97 39.51
C VAL A 52 1.10 -26.41 39.04
N SER A 53 1.23 -27.36 39.98
CA SER A 53 1.28 -28.80 39.64
C SER A 53 -0.11 -29.45 39.51
N GLN A 54 -1.18 -28.75 39.92
CA GLN A 54 -2.58 -29.22 39.82
C GLN A 54 -3.45 -28.41 38.85
N THR A 55 -3.23 -27.09 38.70
CA THR A 55 -4.00 -26.24 37.75
C THR A 55 -3.40 -26.20 36.33
N GLY A 56 -2.15 -26.65 36.16
CA GLY A 56 -1.42 -26.58 34.88
C GLY A 56 -1.77 -27.70 33.91
N LYS A 57 -2.29 -28.83 34.40
CA LYS A 57 -2.68 -29.96 33.56
C LYS A 57 -3.91 -29.60 32.71
N SER A 58 -4.93 -28.98 33.29
CA SER A 58 -6.15 -28.61 32.57
C SER A 58 -5.94 -27.55 31.47
N ILE A 59 -5.00 -26.61 31.66
CA ILE A 59 -4.65 -25.61 30.64
C ILE A 59 -3.76 -26.22 29.56
N ALA A 60 -2.81 -27.09 29.92
CA ALA A 60 -1.98 -27.80 28.96
C ALA A 60 -2.80 -28.79 28.12
N ASP A 61 -3.79 -29.45 28.72
CA ASP A 61 -4.71 -30.37 28.04
C ASP A 61 -5.70 -29.58 27.17
N GLY A 62 -6.22 -28.45 27.65
CA GLY A 62 -7.04 -27.54 26.84
C GLY A 62 -6.29 -26.98 25.62
N ALA A 63 -5.03 -26.60 25.79
CA ALA A 63 -4.17 -26.12 24.71
C ALA A 63 -3.81 -27.24 23.71
N ARG A 64 -3.52 -28.46 24.19
CA ARG A 64 -3.30 -29.62 23.32
C ARG A 64 -4.56 -30.00 22.55
N ASN A 65 -5.73 -29.97 23.19
CA ASN A 65 -7.00 -30.26 22.54
C ASN A 65 -7.30 -29.22 21.46
N MET A 66 -7.11 -27.93 21.74
CA MET A 66 -7.21 -26.88 20.70
C MET A 66 -6.20 -27.07 19.57
N ALA A 67 -4.94 -27.41 19.87
CA ALA A 67 -3.93 -27.63 18.85
C ALA A 67 -4.26 -28.86 17.98
N ASN A 68 -4.81 -29.92 18.58
CA ASN A 68 -5.25 -31.12 17.88
C ASN A 68 -6.50 -30.85 17.03
N ASP A 69 -7.44 -30.04 17.52
CA ASP A 69 -8.61 -29.63 16.73
C ASP A 69 -8.20 -28.70 15.59
N ALA A 70 -7.25 -27.80 15.82
CA ALA A 70 -6.70 -26.91 14.80
C ALA A 70 -5.93 -27.69 13.72
N SER A 71 -5.11 -28.68 14.11
CA SER A 71 -4.37 -29.51 13.17
C SER A 71 -5.29 -30.40 12.34
N GLN A 72 -6.32 -30.99 12.95
CA GLN A 72 -7.35 -31.77 12.25
C GLN A 72 -8.14 -30.90 11.26
N ARG A 73 -8.55 -29.69 11.68
CA ARG A 73 -9.22 -28.73 10.79
C ARG A 73 -8.30 -28.29 9.66
N ALA A 74 -7.03 -28.02 9.92
CA ALA A 74 -6.06 -27.64 8.91
C ALA A 74 -5.76 -28.79 7.92
N ALA A 75 -5.78 -30.04 8.39
CA ALA A 75 -5.67 -31.22 7.54
C ALA A 75 -6.91 -31.33 6.62
N ALA A 76 -8.11 -31.34 7.19
CA ALA A 76 -9.35 -31.38 6.43
C ALA A 76 -9.50 -30.21 5.43
N TRP A 77 -8.95 -29.04 5.76
CA TRP A 77 -8.94 -27.88 4.88
C TRP A 77 -7.96 -28.06 3.71
N ARG A 78 -6.76 -28.58 3.97
CA ARG A 78 -5.80 -28.95 2.92
C ARG A 78 -6.32 -30.06 2.03
N ASP A 79 -7.01 -31.06 2.58
CA ASP A 79 -7.61 -32.14 1.81
C ASP A 79 -8.65 -31.61 0.82
N ARG A 80 -9.50 -30.66 1.23
CA ARG A 80 -10.43 -29.96 0.33
C ARG A 80 -9.71 -29.12 -0.73
N LEU A 81 -8.58 -28.50 -0.39
CA LEU A 81 -7.78 -27.76 -1.37
C LEU A 81 -7.07 -28.70 -2.36
N ALA A 82 -6.76 -29.93 -1.96
CA ALA A 82 -6.16 -30.96 -2.79
C ALA A 82 -7.21 -31.80 -3.57
N GLU A 83 -8.49 -31.70 -3.24
CA GLU A 83 -9.56 -32.40 -3.94
C GLU A 83 -9.56 -32.09 -5.45
N GLY A 84 -9.66 -33.14 -6.27
CA GLY A 84 -9.60 -33.05 -7.73
C GLY A 84 -8.19 -32.91 -8.32
N THR A 85 -7.14 -32.92 -7.49
CA THR A 85 -5.74 -32.97 -7.94
C THR A 85 -5.12 -34.36 -7.80
N GLU A 86 -5.92 -35.39 -7.47
CA GLU A 86 -5.48 -36.78 -7.25
C GLU A 86 -4.59 -37.33 -8.37
N ASN A 87 -4.85 -36.95 -9.61
CA ASN A 87 -4.11 -37.40 -10.80
C ASN A 87 -2.88 -36.56 -11.15
N LEU A 88 -2.54 -35.53 -10.35
CA LEU A 88 -1.37 -34.67 -10.56
C LEU A 88 -0.16 -35.21 -9.79
N THR A 89 1.03 -34.85 -10.26
CA THR A 89 2.26 -35.08 -9.49
C THR A 89 2.21 -34.30 -8.17
N GLU A 90 2.92 -34.77 -7.15
CA GLU A 90 2.96 -34.11 -5.83
C GLU A 90 3.41 -32.64 -5.91
N GLU A 91 4.33 -32.31 -6.81
CA GLU A 91 4.77 -30.93 -7.04
C GLU A 91 3.67 -30.06 -7.67
N ALA A 92 2.92 -30.62 -8.63
CA ALA A 92 1.80 -29.92 -9.26
C ALA A 92 0.62 -29.75 -8.28
N ARG A 93 0.33 -30.78 -7.47
CA ARG A 93 -0.62 -30.73 -6.36
C ARG A 93 -0.28 -29.61 -5.38
N ASN A 94 0.95 -29.55 -4.90
CA ASN A 94 1.41 -28.53 -3.96
C ASN A 94 1.32 -27.12 -4.54
N ARG A 95 1.64 -26.93 -5.83
CA ARG A 95 1.50 -25.63 -6.51
C ARG A 95 0.02 -25.20 -6.60
N VAL A 96 -0.88 -26.12 -6.92
CA VAL A 96 -2.33 -25.83 -6.97
C VAL A 96 -2.87 -25.50 -5.59
N VAL A 97 -2.49 -26.26 -4.56
CA VAL A 97 -2.90 -25.99 -3.17
C VAL A 97 -2.43 -24.59 -2.73
N ALA A 98 -1.16 -24.24 -2.97
CA ALA A 98 -0.62 -22.92 -2.64
C ALA A 98 -1.33 -21.79 -3.40
N ALA A 99 -1.65 -21.97 -4.68
CA ALA A 99 -2.40 -20.99 -5.46
C ALA A 99 -3.82 -20.79 -4.92
N ARG A 100 -4.51 -21.88 -4.56
CA ARG A 100 -5.86 -21.84 -3.98
C ARG A 100 -5.84 -21.17 -2.60
N GLU A 101 -4.81 -21.42 -1.79
CA GLU A 101 -4.61 -20.76 -0.50
C GLU A 101 -4.46 -19.24 -0.66
N SER A 102 -3.55 -18.79 -1.53
CA SER A 102 -3.36 -17.38 -1.87
C SER A 102 -4.65 -16.72 -2.38
N ALA A 103 -5.43 -17.44 -3.21
CA ALA A 103 -6.70 -16.93 -3.71
C ALA A 103 -7.73 -16.74 -2.60
N VAL A 104 -7.81 -17.66 -1.63
CA VAL A 104 -8.71 -17.53 -0.47
C VAL A 104 -8.31 -16.36 0.41
N GLU A 105 -7.01 -16.18 0.65
CA GLU A 105 -6.50 -15.07 1.44
C GLU A 105 -6.81 -13.72 0.79
N ALA A 106 -6.54 -13.59 -0.52
CA ALA A 106 -6.92 -12.42 -1.31
C ALA A 106 -8.44 -12.16 -1.24
N ARG A 107 -9.27 -13.20 -1.30
CA ARG A 107 -10.74 -13.09 -1.18
C ARG A 107 -11.16 -12.57 0.19
N ARG A 108 -10.51 -13.00 1.27
CA ARG A 108 -10.79 -12.54 2.64
C ARG A 108 -10.39 -11.08 2.83
N ALA A 109 -9.20 -10.71 2.35
CA ALA A 109 -8.75 -9.33 2.35
C ALA A 109 -9.75 -8.45 1.59
N ALA A 110 -10.10 -8.82 0.35
CA ALA A 110 -11.10 -8.10 -0.45
C ALA A 110 -12.45 -7.99 0.28
N ALA A 111 -12.95 -9.07 0.88
CA ALA A 111 -14.22 -9.08 1.61
C ALA A 111 -14.25 -8.11 2.81
N SER A 112 -13.12 -7.93 3.50
CA SER A 112 -13.01 -6.93 4.58
C SER A 112 -13.06 -5.48 4.07
N TYR A 113 -12.50 -5.20 2.89
CA TYR A 113 -12.56 -3.88 2.25
C TYR A 113 -13.93 -3.59 1.60
N THR A 114 -14.67 -4.63 1.20
CA THR A 114 -15.91 -4.49 0.42
C THR A 114 -17.02 -3.77 1.18
N ARG A 115 -17.13 -3.96 2.52
CA ARG A 115 -18.24 -3.37 3.30
C ARG A 115 -18.16 -1.86 3.44
N GLN A 116 -16.95 -1.29 3.52
CA GLN A 116 -16.75 0.17 3.58
C GLN A 116 -16.54 0.80 2.20
N GLY A 117 -16.21 -0.01 1.19
CA GLY A 117 -16.04 0.44 -0.19
C GLY A 117 -17.34 0.61 -0.96
N ARG A 118 -18.39 -0.14 -0.61
CA ARG A 118 -19.69 -0.09 -1.31
C ARG A 118 -20.33 1.30 -1.25
N ASP A 119 -20.41 1.91 -0.07
CA ASP A 119 -21.08 3.21 0.09
C ASP A 119 -20.34 4.29 -0.70
N ARG A 120 -19.00 4.32 -0.61
CA ARG A 120 -18.17 5.25 -1.39
C ARG A 120 -18.21 5.01 -2.90
N ALA A 121 -18.36 3.76 -3.33
CA ALA A 121 -18.45 3.43 -4.75
C ALA A 121 -19.80 3.87 -5.35
N VAL A 122 -20.88 3.81 -4.56
CA VAL A 122 -22.19 4.34 -4.95
C VAL A 122 -22.11 5.85 -5.10
N ASP A 123 -21.51 6.56 -4.14
CA ASP A 123 -21.36 8.01 -4.19
C ASP A 123 -20.58 8.47 -5.44
N ILE A 124 -19.44 7.82 -5.75
CA ILE A 124 -18.65 8.16 -6.95
C ILE A 124 -19.42 7.88 -8.24
N PHE A 125 -20.20 6.79 -8.28
CA PHE A 125 -20.98 6.43 -9.46
C PHE A 125 -22.14 7.42 -9.72
N GLU A 126 -22.84 7.84 -8.66
CA GLU A 126 -23.94 8.80 -8.75
C GLU A 126 -23.43 10.22 -9.04
N GLU A 127 -22.31 10.63 -8.45
CA GLU A 127 -21.77 11.98 -8.63
C GLU A 127 -20.93 12.15 -9.89
N GLN A 128 -20.20 11.11 -10.32
CA GLN A 128 -19.18 11.18 -11.38
C GLN A 128 -19.13 9.88 -12.23
N PRO A 129 -20.17 9.58 -13.02
CA PRO A 129 -20.25 8.33 -13.80
C PRO A 129 -19.09 8.15 -14.79
N LEU A 130 -18.55 9.24 -15.33
CA LEU A 130 -17.39 9.19 -16.24
C LEU A 130 -16.11 8.72 -15.54
N ILE A 131 -15.89 9.14 -14.29
CA ILE A 131 -14.71 8.75 -13.51
C ILE A 131 -14.83 7.29 -13.08
N ALA A 132 -16.03 6.86 -12.67
CA ALA A 132 -16.29 5.44 -12.40
C ALA A 132 -16.04 4.58 -13.65
N GLY A 133 -16.49 5.02 -14.83
CA GLY A 133 -16.24 4.35 -16.09
C GLY A 133 -14.74 4.24 -16.42
N ALA A 134 -14.00 5.34 -16.28
CA ALA A 134 -12.55 5.36 -16.52
C ALA A 134 -11.79 4.41 -15.59
N LEU A 135 -12.14 4.38 -14.29
CA LEU A 135 -11.56 3.47 -13.32
C LEU A 135 -11.86 2.00 -13.65
N ALA A 136 -13.10 1.70 -14.08
CA ALA A 136 -13.47 0.35 -14.48
C ALA A 136 -12.67 -0.12 -15.71
N VAL A 137 -12.49 0.74 -16.71
CA VAL A 137 -11.65 0.44 -17.88
C VAL A 137 -10.20 0.21 -17.47
N ALA A 138 -9.63 1.08 -16.64
CA ALA A 138 -8.24 0.95 -16.18
C ALA A 138 -8.04 -0.37 -15.40
N LEU A 139 -8.96 -0.72 -14.51
CA LEU A 139 -8.93 -1.99 -13.77
C LEU A 139 -9.05 -3.19 -14.72
N GLY A 140 -9.98 -3.13 -15.68
CA GLY A 140 -10.14 -4.17 -16.70
C GLY A 140 -8.89 -4.37 -17.54
N ALA A 141 -8.25 -3.28 -17.97
CA ALA A 141 -7.00 -3.31 -18.73
C ALA A 141 -5.84 -3.88 -17.91
N ALA A 142 -5.70 -3.49 -16.64
CA ALA A 142 -4.67 -4.02 -15.75
C ALA A 142 -4.82 -5.53 -15.51
N LEU A 143 -6.06 -5.98 -15.30
CA LEU A 143 -6.36 -7.40 -15.14
C LEU A 143 -6.12 -8.18 -16.45
N GLY A 144 -6.54 -7.63 -17.59
CA GLY A 144 -6.31 -8.22 -18.90
C GLY A 144 -4.82 -8.35 -19.24
N ALA A 145 -4.02 -7.32 -18.95
CA ALA A 145 -2.58 -7.30 -19.18
C ALA A 145 -1.80 -8.26 -18.26
N ALA A 146 -2.36 -8.59 -17.08
CA ALA A 146 -1.74 -9.54 -16.15
C ALA A 146 -1.98 -11.01 -16.51
N LEU A 147 -2.91 -11.31 -17.42
CA LEU A 147 -3.18 -12.68 -17.87
C LEU A 147 -2.12 -13.15 -18.89
N PRO A 148 -1.59 -14.37 -18.74
CA PRO A 148 -0.65 -14.92 -19.72
C PRO A 148 -1.36 -15.21 -21.05
N ARG A 149 -0.67 -14.90 -22.16
CA ARG A 149 -1.10 -15.26 -23.53
C ARG A 149 -1.38 -16.75 -23.63
N SER A 150 -2.48 -17.11 -24.28
CA SER A 150 -2.89 -18.51 -24.43
C SER A 150 -2.23 -19.14 -25.66
N ARG A 151 -1.87 -20.44 -25.58
CA ARG A 151 -1.26 -21.16 -26.71
C ARG A 151 -2.16 -21.22 -27.96
N MET A 152 -3.47 -21.18 -27.77
CA MET A 152 -4.44 -21.12 -28.87
C MET A 152 -4.45 -19.77 -29.59
N GLU A 153 -4.15 -18.66 -28.89
CA GLU A 153 -3.94 -17.36 -29.56
C GLU A 153 -2.66 -17.38 -30.40
N ASP A 154 -1.59 -17.96 -29.88
CA ASP A 154 -0.29 -17.96 -30.58
C ASP A 154 -0.34 -18.76 -31.88
N GLU A 155 -1.08 -19.87 -31.88
CA GLU A 155 -1.18 -20.80 -33.03
C GLU A 155 -2.09 -20.29 -34.15
N TYR A 156 -3.15 -19.53 -33.82
CA TYR A 156 -4.09 -18.98 -34.80
C TYR A 156 -3.80 -17.53 -35.19
N MET A 157 -3.16 -16.75 -34.33
CA MET A 157 -2.93 -15.32 -34.55
C MET A 157 -1.47 -15.00 -34.87
N GLY A 158 -0.50 -15.89 -34.68
CA GLY A 158 0.95 -15.61 -34.77
C GLY A 158 1.39 -14.65 -35.90
N GLU A 159 1.20 -15.01 -37.18
CA GLU A 159 1.69 -14.19 -38.30
C GLU A 159 0.89 -12.88 -38.54
N HIS A 160 -0.41 -12.85 -38.21
CA HIS A 160 -1.21 -11.62 -38.28
C HIS A 160 -1.04 -10.73 -37.04
N SER A 161 -0.72 -11.34 -35.90
CA SER A 161 -0.54 -10.69 -34.60
C SER A 161 0.65 -9.76 -34.64
N ASP A 162 1.78 -10.16 -35.23
CA ASP A 162 2.99 -9.33 -35.24
C ASP A 162 2.76 -8.00 -35.98
N HIS A 163 2.08 -8.03 -37.12
CA HIS A 163 1.70 -6.82 -37.85
C HIS A 163 0.72 -5.96 -37.04
N LEU A 164 -0.33 -6.58 -36.46
CA LEU A 164 -1.30 -5.88 -35.62
C LEU A 164 -0.66 -5.29 -34.36
N MET A 165 0.37 -5.95 -33.83
CA MET A 165 1.05 -5.52 -32.61
C MET A 165 2.04 -4.41 -32.88
N HIS A 166 2.78 -4.46 -33.99
CA HIS A 166 3.58 -3.32 -34.44
C HIS A 166 2.71 -2.10 -34.75
N GLU A 167 1.56 -2.29 -35.38
CA GLU A 167 0.60 -1.22 -35.63
C GLU A 167 0.03 -0.66 -34.31
N ALA A 168 -0.27 -1.54 -33.35
CA ALA A 168 -0.71 -1.13 -32.02
C ALA A 168 0.39 -0.38 -31.25
N GLU A 169 1.65 -0.81 -31.31
CA GLU A 169 2.79 -0.14 -30.69
C GLU A 169 2.98 1.27 -31.28
N ARG A 170 2.89 1.39 -32.61
CA ARG A 170 3.00 2.67 -33.30
C ARG A 170 1.89 3.63 -32.86
N ILE A 171 0.63 3.19 -32.88
CA ILE A 171 -0.50 3.98 -32.41
C ILE A 171 -0.32 4.33 -30.92
N PHE A 172 0.13 3.38 -30.11
CA PHE A 172 0.36 3.59 -28.69
C PHE A 172 1.41 4.67 -28.41
N ASP A 173 2.56 4.63 -29.10
CA ASP A 173 3.62 5.61 -28.91
C ASP A 173 3.20 7.02 -29.36
N GLU A 174 2.45 7.11 -30.47
CA GLU A 174 1.84 8.36 -30.92
C GLU A 174 0.89 8.92 -29.86
N GLU A 175 -0.03 8.10 -29.35
CA GLU A 175 -1.04 8.58 -28.41
C GLU A 175 -0.45 8.85 -27.04
N LYS A 176 0.57 8.09 -26.62
CA LYS A 176 1.32 8.36 -25.40
C LYS A 176 1.99 9.72 -25.44
N ALA A 177 2.57 10.11 -26.58
CA ALA A 177 3.18 11.43 -26.73
C ALA A 177 2.14 12.56 -26.64
N LYS A 178 0.95 12.37 -27.24
CA LYS A 178 -0.15 13.34 -27.14
C LYS A 178 -0.70 13.43 -25.72
N LEU A 179 -0.95 12.29 -25.08
CA LEU A 179 -1.40 12.19 -23.69
C LEU A 179 -0.40 12.82 -22.72
N GLY A 180 0.90 12.70 -22.99
CA GLY A 180 1.93 13.37 -22.20
C GLY A 180 1.75 14.89 -22.15
N LYS A 181 1.33 15.52 -23.25
CA LYS A 181 1.04 16.96 -23.31
C LYS A 181 -0.22 17.32 -22.52
N VAL A 182 -1.27 16.51 -22.65
CA VAL A 182 -2.52 16.67 -21.88
C VAL A 182 -2.23 16.58 -20.37
N ALA A 183 -1.44 15.59 -19.96
CA ALA A 183 -1.04 15.41 -18.57
C ALA A 183 -0.21 16.59 -18.05
N GLN A 184 0.69 17.13 -18.89
CA GLN A 184 1.49 18.30 -18.54
C GLN A 184 0.60 19.54 -18.32
N VAL A 185 -0.37 19.80 -19.20
CA VAL A 185 -1.33 20.91 -19.03
C VAL A 185 -2.18 20.73 -17.78
N ALA A 186 -2.69 19.51 -17.53
CA ALA A 186 -3.44 19.21 -16.32
C ALA A 186 -2.60 19.47 -15.05
N LYS A 187 -1.32 19.08 -15.06
CA LYS A 187 -0.39 19.33 -13.96
C LYS A 187 -0.09 20.82 -13.77
N ASP A 188 0.07 21.57 -14.85
CA ASP A 188 0.35 23.00 -14.79
C ASP A 188 -0.86 23.76 -14.23
N GLU A 189 -2.08 23.40 -14.65
CA GLU A 189 -3.32 23.96 -14.09
C GLU A 189 -3.52 23.59 -12.62
N ALA A 190 -3.25 22.33 -12.24
CA ALA A 190 -3.27 21.90 -10.84
C ALA A 190 -2.28 22.70 -9.97
N THR A 191 -1.06 22.93 -10.50
CA THR A 191 -0.04 23.73 -9.82
C THR A 191 -0.48 25.18 -9.67
N LYS A 192 -1.12 25.75 -10.69
CA LYS A 192 -1.67 27.11 -10.66
C LYS A 192 -2.76 27.24 -9.59
N ILE A 193 -3.71 26.32 -9.58
CA ILE A 193 -4.78 26.26 -8.56
C ILE A 193 -4.19 26.13 -7.16
N ALA A 194 -3.17 25.28 -6.97
CA ALA A 194 -2.50 25.12 -5.67
C ALA A 194 -1.83 26.42 -5.20
N ARG A 195 -1.22 27.19 -6.12
CA ARG A 195 -0.66 28.51 -5.81
C ARG A 195 -1.74 29.53 -5.46
N GLU A 196 -2.83 29.59 -6.23
CA GLU A 196 -3.99 30.45 -5.95
C GLU A 196 -4.61 30.10 -4.57
N ALA A 197 -4.72 28.81 -4.24
CA ALA A 197 -5.23 28.37 -2.95
C ALA A 197 -4.31 28.78 -1.80
N LYS A 198 -2.98 28.67 -1.98
CA LYS A 198 -1.99 29.11 -0.99
C LYS A 198 -2.05 30.63 -0.73
N GLN A 199 -2.23 31.42 -1.78
CA GLN A 199 -2.35 32.89 -1.66
C GLN A 199 -3.65 33.33 -0.98
N ASN A 200 -4.75 32.60 -1.21
CA ASN A 200 -6.04 32.89 -0.60
C ASN A 200 -6.21 32.28 0.81
N ALA A 201 -5.26 31.47 1.28
CA ALA A 201 -5.33 30.81 2.59
C ALA A 201 -4.80 31.69 3.74
N ASP A 202 -4.15 32.81 3.43
CA ASP A 202 -3.72 33.80 4.43
C ASP A 202 -4.91 34.61 5.00
N ASP A 203 -6.10 34.51 4.39
CA ASP A 203 -7.34 35.18 4.80
C ASP A 203 -8.49 34.17 5.03
N ALA A 204 -8.83 33.93 6.31
CA ALA A 204 -10.15 33.54 6.87
C ALA A 204 -10.46 32.09 7.38
N ALA A 205 -10.76 32.03 8.70
CA ALA A 205 -12.04 31.75 9.41
C ALA A 205 -12.83 30.39 9.25
N PRO A 206 -13.91 30.12 10.04
CA PRO A 206 -14.05 29.04 11.04
C PRO A 206 -14.63 27.70 10.53
N VAL A 207 -14.59 26.69 11.42
CA VAL A 207 -14.46 25.24 11.17
C VAL A 207 -15.73 24.50 10.69
N ASP A 208 -16.94 25.05 10.84
CA ASP A 208 -18.17 24.25 10.67
C ASP A 208 -18.79 24.30 9.26
N THR A 209 -18.59 25.37 8.48
CA THR A 209 -18.94 25.44 7.05
C THR A 209 -17.82 24.94 6.13
N ALA A 210 -16.70 24.51 6.72
CA ALA A 210 -15.48 24.18 5.99
C ALA A 210 -15.65 22.94 5.10
N ALA A 211 -16.41 21.93 5.51
CA ALA A 211 -16.53 20.69 4.73
C ALA A 211 -17.20 20.91 3.37
N GLN A 212 -18.33 21.63 3.33
CA GLN A 212 -19.06 21.91 2.09
C GLN A 212 -18.26 22.87 1.20
N ALA A 213 -17.68 23.92 1.79
CA ALA A 213 -16.86 24.88 1.06
C ALA A 213 -15.59 24.23 0.47
N VAL A 214 -14.97 23.29 1.19
CA VAL A 214 -13.83 22.50 0.70
C VAL A 214 -14.27 21.58 -0.44
N MET A 215 -15.42 20.91 -0.32
CA MET A 215 -15.96 20.08 -1.40
C MET A 215 -16.26 20.89 -2.66
N ASP A 216 -16.92 22.04 -2.54
CA ASP A 216 -17.25 22.91 -3.67
C ASP A 216 -15.98 23.48 -4.32
N LYS A 217 -14.99 23.88 -3.51
CA LYS A 217 -13.69 24.34 -4.01
C LYS A 217 -12.93 23.22 -4.70
N ALA A 218 -12.91 22.01 -4.14
CA ALA A 218 -12.31 20.84 -4.76
C ALA A 218 -12.98 20.49 -6.09
N LYS A 219 -14.32 20.55 -6.17
CA LYS A 219 -15.09 20.32 -7.40
C LYS A 219 -14.79 21.37 -8.47
N ALA A 220 -14.71 22.65 -8.08
CA ALA A 220 -14.36 23.74 -8.98
C ALA A 220 -12.92 23.63 -9.51
N SER A 221 -11.97 23.29 -8.63
CA SER A 221 -10.59 23.01 -9.00
C SER A 221 -10.46 21.80 -9.93
N GLY A 222 -11.15 20.71 -9.62
CA GLY A 222 -11.17 19.51 -10.44
C GLY A 222 -11.74 19.78 -11.83
N LYS A 223 -12.84 20.56 -11.91
CA LYS A 223 -13.43 20.96 -13.19
C LYS A 223 -12.47 21.77 -14.05
N ARG A 224 -11.73 22.74 -13.49
CA ARG A 224 -10.73 23.51 -14.24
C ARG A 224 -9.61 22.64 -14.82
N ILE A 225 -9.10 21.69 -14.02
CA ILE A 225 -8.07 20.75 -14.47
C ILE A 225 -8.63 19.87 -15.60
N ALA A 226 -9.86 19.38 -15.45
CA ALA A 226 -10.53 18.58 -16.46
C ALA A 226 -10.75 19.37 -17.76
N ASP A 227 -11.27 20.60 -17.68
CA ASP A 227 -11.51 21.45 -18.84
C ASP A 227 -10.21 21.78 -19.59
N ALA A 228 -9.12 22.06 -18.86
CA ALA A 228 -7.80 22.28 -19.45
C ALA A 228 -7.24 21.03 -20.14
N ALA A 229 -7.43 19.85 -19.52
CA ALA A 229 -7.05 18.58 -20.09
C ALA A 229 -7.87 18.26 -21.36
N VAL A 230 -9.18 18.49 -21.35
CA VAL A 230 -10.07 18.28 -22.51
C VAL A 230 -9.68 19.20 -23.65
N ALA A 231 -9.46 20.49 -23.38
CA ALA A 231 -9.05 21.44 -24.41
C ALA A 231 -7.71 21.07 -25.07
N GLU A 232 -6.73 20.61 -24.29
CA GLU A 232 -5.46 20.13 -24.87
C GLU A 232 -5.62 18.79 -25.59
N ALA A 233 -6.49 17.89 -25.11
CA ALA A 233 -6.76 16.62 -25.77
C ALA A 233 -7.40 16.81 -27.16
N GLU A 234 -8.38 17.71 -27.27
CA GLU A 234 -8.98 18.12 -28.54
C GLU A 234 -7.93 18.71 -29.48
N LYS A 235 -7.08 19.61 -28.97
CA LYS A 235 -6.01 20.24 -29.75
C LYS A 235 -4.96 19.24 -30.25
N GLN A 236 -4.65 18.21 -29.46
CA GLN A 236 -3.72 17.15 -29.87
C GLN A 236 -4.40 16.07 -30.72
N ASN A 237 -5.72 16.15 -30.95
CA ASN A 237 -6.52 15.11 -31.62
C ASN A 237 -6.27 13.73 -30.99
N VAL A 238 -6.34 13.66 -29.65
CA VAL A 238 -6.21 12.40 -28.92
C VAL A 238 -7.38 11.50 -29.29
N GLY A 239 -7.10 10.26 -29.71
CA GLY A 239 -8.14 9.29 -30.02
C GLY A 239 -8.74 9.42 -31.42
N ASP A 240 -8.32 10.40 -32.22
CA ASP A 240 -8.65 10.47 -33.63
C ASP A 240 -7.66 9.60 -34.43
N ILE A 241 -7.97 8.30 -34.49
CA ILE A 241 -7.15 7.34 -35.22
C ILE A 241 -7.57 7.40 -36.69
N LYS A 242 -6.75 8.02 -37.53
CA LYS A 242 -6.93 7.93 -38.99
C LYS A 242 -6.77 6.47 -39.40
N LYS A 243 -7.87 5.80 -39.72
CA LYS A 243 -7.84 4.51 -40.41
C LYS A 243 -7.10 4.73 -41.74
N SER A 244 -5.89 4.21 -41.84
CA SER A 244 -5.18 4.09 -43.11
C SER A 244 -5.63 2.84 -43.84
#